data_AF-A0A9D4XHJ3-F1
#
_entry.id   AF-A0A9D4XHJ3-F1
#
_cell.length_a   1.000
_cell.length_b   1.000
_cell.length_c   1.000
_cell.angle_alpha   90.00
_cell.angle_beta   90.00
_cell.angle_gamma   90.00
#
_symmetry.space_group_name_H-M   'P 1'
#
loop_
_entity.id
_entity.type
_entity.pdbx_description
1 polymer ?
#
loop_
_entity_poly.entity_id
_entity_poly.type
_entity_poly.pdbx_seq_one_letter_code
_entity_poly.pdbx_strand_id
1 'polypeptide(L)'
;MESSKRNIYSFKFKDPDLKNLRNLVSQMHPVYRINFGKNYGNLLSILNQQVDHTTLITLAQFYDLPLRCFTFQDFQLAPTLEEFERLVRIPMKDKSLFEGTNESFPLEVIASALHMDEKEAKDNLETKGNTKGFSLSFLLERAHTPLKAESWDACYSAIALAIYGIVLFPNMDGFTDISWPQRLGSLRSEDLSWYSKEYINADIIFSCGDFPNLPLIGTQGCVNANPVLSLRQLGYPMEGPPEANSLEAFLLLDFGVENPSLFQRIKEAWKNINRKGKAELGKANGITKEPYFQWVKERVQIIKMPFVIRTPIPLPELKLTHVPIKEIEELKTAMAKLEKENEELQIKLQQTINEKNNMKWDLERKEAQLQAHVEKFNKEEHKRKKIKVGLEQADHCLNTLKGQLRQAQKECQDNERWWHLATKENKTIRDTLGAQIKELTNFVRQAKAGVDQERRLKKLATEASRVSPMVWEEKCREVRDVRESVSYWKNQLEDKFRAKLDGLVGFCNWVAKELPWRLRDAVEELKEDSTPPAIINFVLLCKGLLKRFNEELEELQARKPAV
;
A
#
# COMPACT_ATOMS: atom_id res chain seq x y z
N MET A 1 62.71 30.96 -26.49
CA MET A 1 61.35 30.62 -26.94
C MET A 1 60.42 30.85 -25.76
N GLU A 2 59.56 31.86 -25.83
CA GLU A 2 58.53 32.09 -24.80
C GLU A 2 57.61 30.87 -24.76
N SER A 3 57.63 30.16 -23.63
CA SER A 3 56.73 29.04 -23.36
C SER A 3 55.29 29.53 -23.46
N SER A 4 54.57 29.07 -24.49
CA SER A 4 53.18 29.42 -24.74
C SER A 4 52.30 28.91 -23.58
N LYS A 5 51.96 29.77 -22.63
CA LYS A 5 51.10 29.40 -21.48
C LYS A 5 49.73 28.92 -21.95
N ARG A 6 49.15 27.94 -21.26
CA ARG A 6 47.75 27.51 -21.45
C ARG A 6 46.83 28.69 -21.12
N ASN A 7 45.78 28.85 -21.91
CA ASN A 7 44.75 29.86 -21.66
C ASN A 7 44.06 29.58 -20.33
N ILE A 8 43.85 30.64 -19.53
CA ILE A 8 43.05 30.59 -18.31
C ILE A 8 41.58 30.62 -18.70
N TYR A 9 40.79 29.71 -18.15
CA TYR A 9 39.34 29.69 -18.36
C TYR A 9 38.65 30.54 -17.29
N SER A 10 37.67 31.35 -17.70
CA SER A 10 36.82 32.08 -16.76
C SER A 10 35.61 31.21 -16.39
N PHE A 11 35.54 30.81 -15.12
CA PHE A 11 34.42 30.04 -14.59
C PHE A 11 33.49 30.95 -13.77
N LYS A 12 32.18 30.75 -13.91
CA LYS A 12 31.17 31.38 -13.07
C LYS A 12 30.45 30.28 -12.30
N PHE A 13 30.44 30.42 -10.98
CA PHE A 13 29.68 29.56 -10.10
C PHE A 13 28.43 30.29 -9.64
N LYS A 14 27.33 29.55 -9.52
CA LYS A 14 26.09 30.07 -8.95
C LYS A 14 25.94 29.54 -7.53
N ASP A 15 25.58 30.44 -6.62
CA ASP A 15 25.12 30.05 -5.29
C ASP A 15 23.60 29.90 -5.31
N PRO A 16 23.06 28.68 -5.24
CA PRO A 16 21.63 28.51 -5.13
C PRO A 16 21.14 29.07 -3.78
N ASP A 17 19.97 29.72 -3.78
CA ASP A 17 19.31 30.08 -2.53
C ASP A 17 18.73 28.83 -1.86
N LEU A 18 19.43 28.36 -0.83
CA LEU A 18 19.05 27.17 -0.07
C LEU A 18 18.28 27.49 1.22
N LYS A 19 17.91 28.76 1.48
CA LYS A 19 17.29 29.18 2.75
C LYS A 19 16.01 28.39 3.05
N ASN A 20 15.14 28.24 2.07
CA ASN A 20 13.86 27.52 2.25
C ASN A 20 14.08 26.02 2.46
N LEU A 21 15.01 25.42 1.72
CA LEU A 21 15.33 24.00 1.85
C LEU A 21 15.98 23.69 3.21
N ARG A 22 16.90 24.55 3.68
CA ARG A 22 17.47 24.48 5.03
C ARG A 22 16.40 24.62 6.11
N ASN A 23 15.46 25.56 5.94
CA ASN A 23 14.36 25.76 6.89
C ASN A 23 13.48 24.50 6.99
N LEU A 24 13.06 23.93 5.85
CA LEU A 24 12.30 22.69 5.80
C LEU A 24 13.02 21.55 6.54
N VAL A 25 14.31 21.34 6.22
CA VAL A 25 15.11 20.29 6.89
C VAL A 25 15.28 20.55 8.38
N SER A 26 15.36 21.83 8.79
CA SER A 26 15.45 22.21 10.21
C SER A 26 14.20 21.83 11.02
N GLN A 27 13.02 21.85 10.39
CA GLN A 27 11.75 21.46 11.01
C GLN A 27 11.60 19.93 11.16
N MET A 28 12.39 19.15 10.43
CA MET A 28 12.36 17.69 10.54
C MET A 28 12.92 17.23 11.89
N HIS A 29 12.14 16.40 12.60
CA HIS A 29 12.57 15.73 13.83
C HIS A 29 13.85 14.88 13.58
N PRO A 30 14.78 14.77 14.54
CA PRO A 30 16.06 14.08 14.36
C PRO A 30 15.93 12.64 13.82
N VAL A 31 14.93 11.88 14.27
CA VAL A 31 14.64 10.52 13.80
C VAL A 31 14.41 10.46 12.28
N TYR A 32 13.76 11.48 11.70
CA TYR A 32 13.48 11.52 10.27
C TYR A 32 14.70 11.90 9.44
N ARG A 33 15.64 12.68 10.00
CA ARG A 33 16.92 12.93 9.35
C ARG A 33 17.76 11.65 9.29
N ILE A 34 17.70 10.83 10.35
CA ILE A 34 18.34 9.50 10.38
C ILE A 34 17.71 8.59 9.32
N ASN A 35 16.37 8.56 9.21
CA ASN A 35 15.69 7.74 8.21
C ASN A 35 15.94 8.21 6.77
N PHE A 36 15.93 9.52 6.52
CA PHE A 36 16.37 10.07 5.23
C PHE A 36 17.78 9.56 4.89
N GLY A 37 18.69 9.57 5.87
CA GLY A 37 20.05 9.06 5.73
C GLY A 37 20.15 7.60 5.34
N LYS A 38 19.17 6.75 5.68
CA LYS A 38 19.14 5.35 5.26
C LYS A 38 18.86 5.21 3.76
N ASN A 39 18.01 6.07 3.19
CA ASN A 39 17.58 5.99 1.79
C ASN A 39 18.53 6.74 0.86
N TYR A 40 18.95 7.93 1.29
CA TYR A 40 19.62 8.92 0.46
C TYR A 40 21.01 9.30 0.98
N GLY A 41 21.48 8.64 2.04
CA GLY A 41 22.77 8.93 2.64
C GLY A 41 22.86 10.35 3.23
N ASN A 42 24.06 10.90 3.26
CA ASN A 42 24.37 12.17 3.90
C ASN A 42 24.06 13.41 3.02
N LEU A 43 23.16 13.31 2.04
CA LEU A 43 22.85 14.45 1.15
C LEU A 43 22.45 15.73 1.91
N LEU A 44 21.80 15.60 3.08
CA LEU A 44 21.41 16.76 3.90
C LEU A 44 22.62 17.59 4.38
N SER A 45 23.82 17.01 4.53
CA SER A 45 24.99 17.76 4.97
C SER A 45 25.47 18.75 3.93
N ILE A 46 25.24 18.46 2.64
CA ILE A 46 25.65 19.29 1.50
C ILE A 46 24.99 20.67 1.57
N LEU A 47 23.75 20.75 2.09
CA LEU A 47 23.03 22.00 2.25
C LEU A 47 23.75 23.02 3.14
N ASN A 48 24.58 22.57 4.07
CA ASN A 48 25.29 23.42 5.02
C ASN A 48 26.75 23.67 4.63
N GLN A 49 27.19 23.12 3.50
CA GLN A 49 28.56 23.26 3.05
C GLN A 49 28.76 24.66 2.44
N GLN A 50 29.75 25.40 2.93
CA GLN A 50 30.16 26.66 2.30
C GLN A 50 31.10 26.34 1.13
N VAL A 51 30.79 26.89 -0.04
CA VAL A 51 31.58 26.70 -1.26
C VAL A 51 32.48 27.91 -1.45
N ASP A 52 33.79 27.69 -1.46
CA ASP A 52 34.76 28.72 -1.85
C ASP A 52 34.99 28.69 -3.36
N HIS A 53 34.24 29.54 -4.06
CA HIS A 53 34.32 29.68 -5.52
C HIS A 53 35.71 30.11 -5.99
N THR A 54 36.45 30.91 -5.22
CA THR A 54 37.79 31.36 -5.61
C THR A 54 38.74 30.18 -5.65
N THR A 55 38.68 29.31 -4.64
CA THR A 55 39.45 28.08 -4.58
C THR A 55 39.06 27.13 -5.73
N LEU A 56 37.76 26.99 -6.05
CA LEU A 56 37.31 26.15 -7.15
C LEU A 56 37.76 26.66 -8.53
N ILE A 57 37.57 27.95 -8.81
CA ILE A 57 38.04 28.60 -10.05
C ILE A 57 39.54 28.37 -10.22
N THR A 58 40.31 28.52 -9.14
CA THR A 58 41.76 28.33 -9.13
C THR A 58 42.12 26.87 -9.41
N LEU A 59 41.49 25.93 -8.69
CA LEU A 59 41.75 24.50 -8.82
C LEU A 59 41.41 23.98 -10.24
N ALA A 60 40.33 24.46 -10.86
CA ALA A 60 39.93 24.08 -12.21
C ALA A 60 41.03 24.36 -13.26
N GLN A 61 41.87 25.37 -13.04
CA GLN A 61 42.99 25.68 -13.94
C GLN A 61 44.11 24.61 -13.89
N PHE A 62 44.16 23.79 -12.83
CA PHE A 62 45.11 22.69 -12.67
C PHE A 62 44.59 21.38 -13.27
N TYR A 63 43.40 21.36 -13.86
CA TYR A 63 42.82 20.13 -14.41
C TYR A 63 43.54 19.68 -15.70
N ASP A 64 44.14 18.51 -15.63
CA ASP A 64 44.82 17.78 -16.70
C ASP A 64 43.80 16.86 -17.38
N LEU A 65 43.20 17.36 -18.46
CA LEU A 65 42.09 16.69 -19.15
C LEU A 65 42.47 15.29 -19.69
N PRO A 66 43.64 15.07 -20.34
CA PRO A 66 44.01 13.73 -20.79
C PRO A 66 44.16 12.70 -19.67
N LEU A 67 44.67 13.11 -18.50
CA LEU A 67 44.83 12.21 -17.34
C LEU A 67 43.62 12.18 -16.40
N ARG A 68 42.68 13.12 -16.59
CA ARG A 68 41.45 13.32 -15.79
C ARG A 68 41.72 13.51 -14.30
N CYS A 69 42.81 14.21 -14.01
CA CYS A 69 43.28 14.53 -12.67
C CYS A 69 43.65 16.01 -12.57
N PHE A 70 43.86 16.51 -11.37
CA PHE A 70 44.54 17.78 -11.14
C PHE A 70 46.04 17.55 -11.10
N THR A 71 46.79 18.25 -11.95
CA THR A 71 48.24 18.19 -11.98
C THR A 71 48.81 19.48 -11.39
N PHE A 72 49.57 19.34 -10.32
CA PHE A 72 50.33 20.43 -9.69
C PHE A 72 51.81 20.34 -10.09
N GLN A 73 52.65 21.20 -9.52
CA GLN A 73 54.06 21.31 -9.88
C GLN A 73 54.83 19.99 -9.73
N ASP A 74 54.54 19.23 -8.68
CA ASP A 74 55.30 18.06 -8.24
C ASP A 74 54.42 16.89 -7.79
N PHE A 75 53.09 17.04 -7.81
CA PHE A 75 52.15 15.95 -7.51
C PHE A 75 50.86 16.08 -8.31
N GLN A 76 50.03 15.03 -8.23
CA GLN A 76 48.72 14.98 -8.84
C GLN A 76 47.67 14.61 -7.79
N LEU A 77 46.41 14.97 -8.05
CA LEU A 77 45.23 14.60 -7.28
C LEU A 77 44.12 14.14 -8.22
N ALA A 78 43.36 13.11 -7.88
CA ALA A 78 42.26 12.63 -8.70
C ALA A 78 41.02 12.32 -7.84
N PRO A 79 39.78 12.56 -8.34
CA PRO A 79 38.59 12.06 -7.66
C PRO A 79 38.62 10.55 -7.59
N THR A 80 38.16 10.00 -6.48
CA THR A 80 37.98 8.55 -6.31
C THR A 80 36.54 8.22 -5.97
N LEU A 81 36.11 7.01 -6.34
CA LEU A 81 34.78 6.52 -6.00
C LEU A 81 34.61 6.45 -4.48
N GLU A 82 35.64 6.01 -3.77
CA GLU A 82 35.69 5.92 -2.31
C GLU A 82 35.46 7.27 -1.62
N GLU A 83 35.87 8.38 -2.24
CA GLU A 83 35.57 9.73 -1.75
C GLU A 83 34.08 10.08 -1.94
N PHE A 84 33.48 9.72 -3.09
CA PHE A 84 32.06 9.93 -3.33
C PHE A 84 31.16 9.08 -2.41
N GLU A 85 31.48 7.79 -2.23
CA GLU A 85 30.76 6.89 -1.31
C GLU A 85 30.75 7.44 0.12
N ARG A 86 31.90 7.97 0.59
CA ARG A 86 32.00 8.55 1.93
C ARG A 86 31.29 9.90 2.05
N LEU A 87 31.44 10.78 1.06
CA LEU A 87 30.79 12.10 1.04
C LEU A 87 29.27 11.97 1.16
N VAL A 88 28.69 11.13 0.29
CA VAL A 88 27.25 10.92 0.24
C VAL A 88 26.82 9.85 1.23
N ARG A 89 27.73 9.14 1.91
CA ARG A 89 27.45 7.98 2.78
C ARG A 89 26.50 6.96 2.12
N ILE A 90 26.70 6.73 0.84
CA ILE A 90 25.95 5.73 0.07
C ILE A 90 26.91 4.59 -0.26
N PRO A 91 26.74 3.40 0.33
CA PRO A 91 27.63 2.27 0.06
C PRO A 91 27.52 1.84 -1.41
N MET A 92 28.63 1.77 -2.14
CA MET A 92 28.61 1.32 -3.53
C MET A 92 28.55 -0.20 -3.67
N LYS A 93 28.93 -0.95 -2.62
CA LYS A 93 29.00 -2.42 -2.65
C LYS A 93 27.66 -3.11 -2.89
N ASP A 94 26.55 -2.46 -2.55
CA ASP A 94 25.21 -3.06 -2.57
C ASP A 94 24.30 -2.50 -3.67
N LYS A 95 24.83 -1.66 -4.58
CA LYS A 95 24.03 -0.98 -5.60
C LYS A 95 24.26 -1.55 -7.00
N SER A 96 23.17 -1.74 -7.73
CA SER A 96 23.21 -2.06 -9.15
C SER A 96 23.85 -0.91 -9.93
N LEU A 97 24.59 -1.26 -10.98
CA LEU A 97 25.15 -0.29 -11.91
C LEU A 97 24.01 0.48 -12.57
N PHE A 98 24.25 1.76 -12.83
CA PHE A 98 23.39 2.50 -13.74
C PHE A 98 23.47 1.84 -15.13
N GLU A 99 22.35 1.33 -15.63
CA GLU A 99 22.34 0.52 -16.86
C GLU A 99 22.43 1.36 -18.14
N GLY A 100 22.32 2.68 -18.03
CA GLY A 100 22.43 3.61 -19.14
C GLY A 100 21.23 3.57 -20.07
N THR A 101 20.35 4.57 -20.00
CA THR A 101 19.20 4.70 -20.89
C THR A 101 19.32 5.98 -21.71
N ASN A 102 19.30 5.87 -23.04
CA ASN A 102 19.22 7.01 -23.97
C ASN A 102 17.83 7.68 -23.95
N GLU A 103 16.84 7.05 -23.32
CA GLU A 103 15.46 7.53 -23.28
C GLU A 103 15.20 8.40 -22.04
N SER A 104 14.44 9.48 -22.23
CA SER A 104 13.84 10.22 -21.12
C SER A 104 12.95 9.27 -20.32
N PHE A 105 13.02 9.32 -18.98
CA PHE A 105 12.18 8.49 -18.14
C PHE A 105 10.69 8.79 -18.41
N PRO A 106 9.84 7.77 -18.59
CA PRO A 106 8.40 7.97 -18.70
C PRO A 106 7.86 8.75 -17.50
N LEU A 107 6.87 9.62 -17.73
CA LEU A 107 6.29 10.45 -16.68
C LEU A 107 5.73 9.61 -15.53
N GLU A 108 5.20 8.42 -15.82
CA GLU A 108 4.74 7.43 -14.85
C GLU A 108 5.84 7.01 -13.85
N VAL A 109 7.07 6.81 -14.33
CA VAL A 109 8.23 6.45 -13.48
C VAL A 109 8.60 7.62 -12.57
N ILE A 110 8.59 8.84 -13.13
CA ILE A 110 8.88 10.07 -12.38
C ILE A 110 7.82 10.31 -11.30
N ALA A 111 6.53 10.17 -11.66
CA ALA A 111 5.41 10.32 -10.75
C ALA A 111 5.49 9.32 -9.59
N SER A 112 5.75 8.05 -9.92
CA SER A 112 5.94 6.98 -8.94
C SER A 112 7.11 7.26 -7.98
N ALA A 113 8.26 7.69 -8.51
CA ALA A 113 9.43 8.02 -7.69
C ALA A 113 9.19 9.20 -6.72
N LEU A 114 8.30 10.12 -7.11
CA LEU A 114 7.88 11.26 -6.29
C LEU A 114 6.58 10.99 -5.50
N HIS A 115 6.12 9.73 -5.50
CA HIS A 115 4.93 9.25 -4.78
C HIS A 115 3.65 10.02 -5.11
N MET A 116 3.52 10.51 -6.34
CA MET A 116 2.35 11.23 -6.85
C MET A 116 1.74 10.50 -8.04
N ASP A 117 0.51 10.83 -8.37
CA ASP A 117 -0.12 10.31 -9.59
C ASP A 117 0.40 11.02 -10.85
N GLU A 118 0.25 10.37 -12.00
CA GLU A 118 0.76 10.90 -13.27
C GLU A 118 0.09 12.22 -13.67
N LYS A 119 -1.15 12.45 -13.25
CA LYS A 119 -1.87 13.69 -13.52
C LYS A 119 -1.29 14.84 -12.69
N GLU A 120 -1.05 14.65 -11.41
CA GLU A 120 -0.36 15.60 -10.54
C GLU A 120 1.04 15.91 -11.09
N ALA A 121 1.79 14.88 -11.51
CA ALA A 121 3.10 15.08 -12.12
C ALA A 121 3.01 15.90 -13.42
N LYS A 122 2.02 15.62 -14.27
CA LYS A 122 1.79 16.35 -15.53
C LYS A 122 1.39 17.80 -15.32
N ASP A 123 0.48 18.04 -14.37
CA ASP A 123 -0.08 19.36 -14.09
C ASP A 123 0.98 20.30 -13.46
N ASN A 124 1.96 19.73 -12.74
CA ASN A 124 3.07 20.47 -12.13
C ASN A 124 4.39 20.39 -12.93
N LEU A 125 4.39 19.71 -14.08
CA LEU A 125 5.55 19.66 -14.97
C LEU A 125 5.63 20.96 -15.78
N GLU A 126 6.50 21.85 -15.32
CA GLU A 126 6.72 23.15 -15.93
C GLU A 126 7.69 23.06 -17.11
N THR A 127 7.54 23.97 -18.06
CA THR A 127 8.52 24.19 -19.15
C THR A 127 9.14 25.57 -18.97
N LYS A 128 10.46 25.61 -18.75
CA LYS A 128 11.24 26.86 -18.69
C LYS A 128 12.27 26.85 -19.82
N GLY A 129 12.14 27.78 -20.76
CA GLY A 129 12.92 27.74 -22.00
C GLY A 129 12.61 26.46 -22.79
N ASN A 130 13.64 25.68 -23.13
CA ASN A 130 13.51 24.40 -23.84
C ASN A 130 13.52 23.19 -22.89
N THR A 131 13.39 23.44 -21.58
CA THR A 131 13.64 22.45 -20.54
C THR A 131 12.37 22.18 -19.75
N LYS A 132 12.01 20.90 -19.59
CA LYS A 132 10.92 20.46 -18.71
C LYS A 132 11.45 20.10 -17.33
N GLY A 133 10.66 20.31 -16.29
CA GLY A 133 11.06 19.97 -14.93
C GLY A 133 10.10 20.50 -13.87
N PHE A 134 10.55 20.46 -12.62
CA PHE A 134 9.79 20.88 -11.46
C PHE A 134 10.40 22.11 -10.81
N SER A 135 9.56 23.07 -10.43
CA SER A 135 10.02 24.22 -9.64
C SER A 135 10.40 23.80 -8.22
N LEU A 136 11.40 24.49 -7.63
CA LEU A 136 11.77 24.29 -6.23
C LEU A 136 10.59 24.58 -5.31
N SER A 137 9.74 25.57 -5.63
CA SER A 137 8.50 25.84 -4.89
C SER A 137 7.59 24.62 -4.83
N PHE A 138 7.34 23.97 -5.96
CA PHE A 138 6.55 22.74 -6.01
C PHE A 138 7.20 21.63 -5.18
N LEU A 139 8.51 21.39 -5.33
CA LEU A 139 9.21 20.36 -4.56
C LEU A 139 9.19 20.63 -3.05
N LEU A 140 9.27 21.90 -2.63
CA LEU A 140 9.15 22.29 -1.23
C LEU A 140 7.74 22.07 -0.69
N GLU A 141 6.70 22.44 -1.44
CA GLU A 141 5.31 22.18 -1.07
C GLU A 141 5.03 20.68 -0.96
N ARG A 142 5.49 19.93 -1.96
CA ARG A 142 5.41 18.48 -2.01
C ARG A 142 6.17 17.81 -0.87
N ALA A 143 7.23 18.41 -0.35
CA ALA A 143 7.91 17.92 0.85
C ALA A 143 7.18 18.32 2.15
N HIS A 144 6.54 19.49 2.19
CA HIS A 144 5.83 20.01 3.36
C HIS A 144 4.50 19.30 3.64
N THR A 145 3.71 18.98 2.60
CA THR A 145 2.38 18.35 2.77
C THR A 145 2.47 16.97 3.44
N PRO A 146 3.36 16.05 3.00
CA PRO A 146 3.55 14.75 3.63
C PRO A 146 4.21 14.81 5.00
N LEU A 147 5.01 15.86 5.28
CA LEU A 147 5.55 16.12 6.62
C LEU A 147 4.43 16.29 7.66
N LYS A 148 3.26 16.82 7.25
CA LYS A 148 2.06 16.97 8.09
C LYS A 148 1.18 15.72 8.12
N ALA A 149 1.27 14.86 7.11
CA ALA A 149 0.41 13.68 6.91
C ALA A 149 1.09 12.34 7.26
N GLU A 150 2.29 12.37 7.83
CA GLU A 150 3.11 11.20 8.18
C GLU A 150 3.49 10.25 7.02
N SER A 151 3.48 10.76 5.78
CA SER A 151 3.91 10.03 4.58
C SER A 151 5.33 10.41 4.19
N TRP A 152 6.32 9.70 4.73
CA TRP A 152 7.72 10.15 4.72
C TRP A 152 8.46 9.97 3.40
N ASP A 153 8.13 8.94 2.62
CA ASP A 153 8.87 8.62 1.40
C ASP A 153 8.75 9.74 0.35
N ALA A 154 7.54 10.27 0.15
CA ALA A 154 7.28 11.43 -0.69
C ALA A 154 8.11 12.67 -0.29
N CYS A 155 8.21 12.91 1.03
CA CYS A 155 8.98 14.03 1.57
C CYS A 155 10.48 13.84 1.29
N TYR A 156 11.00 12.63 1.53
CA TYR A 156 12.41 12.32 1.31
C TYR A 156 12.77 12.39 -0.18
N SER A 157 11.93 11.83 -1.06
CA SER A 157 12.15 11.88 -2.51
C SER A 157 12.15 13.31 -3.06
N ALA A 158 11.22 14.16 -2.61
CA ALA A 158 11.17 15.57 -3.02
C ALA A 158 12.39 16.38 -2.53
N ILE A 159 12.82 16.18 -1.27
CA ILE A 159 14.03 16.83 -0.73
C ILE A 159 15.28 16.34 -1.47
N ALA A 160 15.41 15.03 -1.69
CA ALA A 160 16.54 14.45 -2.40
C ALA A 160 16.60 14.99 -3.84
N LEU A 161 15.47 15.00 -4.57
CA LEU A 161 15.39 15.56 -5.91
C LEU A 161 15.77 17.04 -5.94
N ALA A 162 15.32 17.83 -4.97
CA ALA A 162 15.71 19.24 -4.86
C ALA A 162 17.22 19.40 -4.62
N ILE A 163 17.84 18.58 -3.76
CA ILE A 163 19.29 18.62 -3.55
C ILE A 163 20.04 18.25 -4.84
N TYR A 164 19.59 17.20 -5.53
CA TYR A 164 20.20 16.79 -6.79
C TYR A 164 20.07 17.88 -7.87
N GLY A 165 18.87 18.41 -8.11
CA GLY A 165 18.62 19.37 -9.20
C GLY A 165 19.02 20.82 -8.92
N ILE A 166 19.19 21.21 -7.64
CA ILE A 166 19.51 22.60 -7.27
C ILE A 166 20.95 22.75 -6.79
N VAL A 167 21.54 21.72 -6.18
CA VAL A 167 22.89 21.80 -5.58
C VAL A 167 23.91 21.00 -6.36
N LEU A 168 23.63 19.72 -6.62
CA LEU A 168 24.61 18.82 -7.25
C LEU A 168 24.69 19.00 -8.76
N PHE A 169 23.54 19.22 -9.39
CA PHE A 169 23.40 19.41 -10.82
C PHE A 169 22.54 20.65 -11.06
N PRO A 170 23.01 21.87 -10.77
CA PRO A 170 22.23 23.08 -11.01
C PRO A 170 22.18 23.42 -12.51
N ASN A 171 21.02 23.89 -12.97
CA ASN A 171 20.84 24.38 -14.34
C ASN A 171 20.19 25.77 -14.33
N MET A 172 18.95 25.82 -13.86
CA MET A 172 18.18 27.04 -13.72
C MET A 172 17.88 27.27 -12.25
N ASP A 173 17.92 28.53 -11.85
CA ASP A 173 17.78 28.90 -10.44
C ASP A 173 16.40 28.48 -9.94
N GLY A 174 16.39 27.67 -8.87
CA GLY A 174 15.15 27.14 -8.30
C GLY A 174 14.36 26.20 -9.22
N PHE A 175 15.02 25.48 -10.13
CA PHE A 175 14.35 24.55 -11.03
C PHE A 175 15.12 23.24 -11.21
N THR A 176 14.43 22.11 -10.99
CA THR A 176 14.96 20.78 -11.24
C THR A 176 14.47 20.29 -12.59
N ASP A 177 15.37 20.34 -13.56
CA ASP A 177 15.17 19.83 -14.91
C ASP A 177 14.93 18.29 -14.89
N ILE A 178 14.25 17.72 -15.89
CA ILE A 178 14.10 16.27 -16.11
C ILE A 178 14.73 15.79 -17.44
N SER A 179 15.22 16.72 -18.26
CA SER A 179 16.03 16.55 -19.47
C SER A 179 17.54 16.52 -19.20
N TRP A 180 17.95 16.30 -17.94
CA TRP A 180 19.36 16.14 -17.58
C TRP A 180 20.13 15.16 -18.45
N PRO A 181 19.58 13.99 -18.85
CA PRO A 181 20.28 13.11 -19.77
C PRO A 181 20.64 13.85 -21.07
N GLN A 182 19.65 14.34 -21.81
CA GLN A 182 19.85 15.02 -23.11
C GLN A 182 20.75 16.25 -23.01
N ARG A 183 20.68 16.98 -21.89
CA ARG A 183 21.50 18.17 -21.67
C ARG A 183 22.95 17.83 -21.30
N LEU A 184 23.18 16.86 -20.41
CA LEU A 184 24.52 16.34 -20.10
C LEU A 184 25.21 15.81 -21.38
N GLY A 185 24.47 15.26 -22.33
CA GLY A 185 24.99 14.79 -23.63
C GLY A 185 25.41 15.92 -24.57
N SER A 186 24.82 17.11 -24.40
CA SER A 186 25.21 18.33 -25.11
C SER A 186 26.33 19.14 -24.44
N LEU A 187 26.75 18.74 -23.23
CA LEU A 187 27.81 19.42 -22.49
C LEU A 187 29.17 19.09 -23.11
N ARG A 188 29.98 20.13 -23.29
CA ARG A 188 31.38 19.99 -23.69
C ARG A 188 32.23 19.84 -22.44
N SER A 189 33.49 19.43 -22.61
CA SER A 189 34.45 19.30 -21.51
C SER A 189 34.58 20.59 -20.65
N GLU A 190 34.18 21.74 -21.19
CA GLU A 190 34.22 23.06 -20.56
C GLU A 190 33.09 23.27 -19.54
N ASP A 191 32.01 22.47 -19.64
CA ASP A 191 30.72 22.73 -18.99
C ASP A 191 30.49 21.88 -17.72
N LEU A 192 31.50 21.15 -17.25
CA LEU A 192 31.41 20.19 -16.13
C LEU A 192 32.23 20.64 -14.90
N SER A 193 31.63 20.57 -13.71
CA SER A 193 32.29 20.87 -12.41
C SER A 193 31.96 19.80 -11.36
N TRP A 194 32.97 19.32 -10.62
CA TRP A 194 32.89 18.16 -9.70
C TRP A 194 33.32 18.51 -8.25
N TYR A 195 33.15 17.53 -7.32
CA TYR A 195 33.81 17.30 -5.99
C TYR A 195 33.08 17.60 -4.65
N SER A 196 33.38 16.76 -3.64
CA SER A 196 33.61 17.11 -2.21
C SER A 196 34.34 15.96 -1.44
N LYS A 197 34.92 16.26 -0.25
CA LYS A 197 36.02 15.57 0.48
C LYS A 197 35.59 14.95 1.83
N GLU A 198 36.18 13.81 2.24
CA GLU A 198 36.73 13.51 3.60
C GLU A 198 37.27 12.04 3.76
N TYR A 199 38.47 11.95 4.35
CA TYR A 199 39.50 10.88 4.49
C TYR A 199 39.11 9.57 5.26
N ILE A 200 39.84 8.43 5.38
CA ILE A 200 40.89 7.59 4.71
C ILE A 200 40.80 6.18 5.41
N ASN A 201 41.29 5.11 4.77
CA ASN A 201 41.39 3.67 5.17
C ASN A 201 40.27 2.74 4.66
N ALA A 202 40.22 2.48 3.35
CA ALA A 202 39.50 1.34 2.78
C ALA A 202 40.25 0.77 1.56
N ASP A 203 39.99 -0.49 1.22
CA ASP A 203 40.47 -1.13 -0.01
C ASP A 203 39.90 -0.41 -1.24
N ILE A 204 40.79 -0.02 -2.15
CA ILE A 204 40.48 0.86 -3.28
C ILE A 204 40.07 0.01 -4.47
N ILE A 205 38.96 0.36 -5.12
CA ILE A 205 38.59 -0.16 -6.42
C ILE A 205 39.64 0.32 -7.43
N PHE A 206 40.46 -0.59 -7.93
CA PHE A 206 41.65 -0.24 -8.71
C PHE A 206 41.44 -0.47 -10.22
N SER A 207 40.70 -1.52 -10.56
CA SER A 207 40.39 -1.93 -11.95
C SER A 207 39.10 -2.76 -11.96
N CYS A 208 38.51 -2.98 -13.14
CA CYS A 208 37.40 -3.93 -13.29
C CYS A 208 37.53 -4.74 -14.58
N GLY A 209 37.20 -6.03 -14.51
CA GLY A 209 37.33 -6.97 -15.62
C GLY A 209 38.72 -6.97 -16.24
N ASP A 210 38.77 -6.74 -17.55
CA ASP A 210 39.97 -6.62 -18.38
C ASP A 210 40.49 -5.18 -18.49
N PHE A 211 39.81 -4.19 -17.91
CA PHE A 211 40.24 -2.80 -17.95
C PHE A 211 41.29 -2.52 -16.86
N PRO A 212 42.47 -1.95 -17.22
CA PRO A 212 43.51 -1.60 -16.24
C PRO A 212 43.15 -0.35 -15.41
N ASN A 213 42.02 0.29 -15.71
CA ASN A 213 41.47 1.48 -15.06
C ASN A 213 39.98 1.28 -14.73
N LEU A 214 39.27 2.35 -14.34
CA LEU A 214 37.85 2.27 -13.99
C LEU A 214 36.95 2.90 -15.05
N PRO A 215 36.26 2.11 -15.89
CA PRO A 215 35.26 2.61 -16.81
C PRO A 215 34.01 3.07 -16.04
N LEU A 216 33.83 4.36 -15.78
CA LEU A 216 32.65 4.89 -15.10
C LEU A 216 31.48 5.03 -16.08
N ILE A 217 30.32 4.47 -15.71
CA ILE A 217 29.07 4.63 -16.47
C ILE A 217 28.31 5.83 -15.90
N GLY A 218 28.21 6.89 -16.69
CA GLY A 218 27.44 8.08 -16.36
C GLY A 218 26.05 8.05 -16.99
N THR A 219 25.32 9.16 -16.89
CA THR A 219 23.98 9.33 -17.46
C THR A 219 23.96 9.43 -18.98
N GLN A 220 25.11 9.48 -19.67
CA GLN A 220 25.22 9.76 -21.10
C GLN A 220 26.30 8.93 -21.81
N GLY A 221 26.93 7.99 -21.12
CA GLY A 221 28.06 7.27 -21.69
C GLY A 221 29.05 6.80 -20.65
N CYS A 222 30.26 6.49 -21.10
CA CYS A 222 31.31 5.95 -20.26
C CYS A 222 32.62 6.70 -20.39
N VAL A 223 33.30 6.87 -19.26
CA VAL A 223 34.56 7.60 -19.15
C VAL A 223 35.47 6.85 -18.17
N ASN A 224 36.74 6.62 -18.49
CA ASN A 224 37.66 6.07 -17.48
C ASN A 224 38.05 7.09 -16.41
N ALA A 225 38.15 6.61 -15.17
CA ALA A 225 38.93 7.20 -14.09
C ALA A 225 40.21 6.39 -13.90
N ASN A 226 41.27 7.05 -13.40
CA ASN A 226 42.60 6.46 -13.26
C ASN A 226 43.01 6.40 -11.76
N PRO A 227 42.55 5.39 -10.98
CA PRO A 227 42.85 5.31 -9.54
C PRO A 227 44.34 5.28 -9.21
N VAL A 228 45.19 4.81 -10.14
CA VAL A 228 46.65 4.82 -9.96
C VAL A 228 47.21 6.22 -9.66
N LEU A 229 46.57 7.28 -10.17
CA LEU A 229 46.95 8.67 -9.91
C LEU A 229 46.54 9.16 -8.52
N SER A 230 45.67 8.42 -7.84
CA SER A 230 45.19 8.72 -6.48
C SER A 230 45.93 7.96 -5.37
N LEU A 231 46.90 7.11 -5.70
CA LEU A 231 47.61 6.30 -4.69
C LEU A 231 48.28 7.16 -3.62
N ARG A 232 48.97 8.24 -4.02
CA ARG A 232 49.63 9.17 -3.09
C ARG A 232 48.64 9.81 -2.11
N GLN A 233 47.49 10.32 -2.59
CA GLN A 233 46.48 10.94 -1.72
C GLN A 233 45.82 9.93 -0.78
N LEU A 234 45.83 8.64 -1.14
CA LEU A 234 45.34 7.54 -0.31
C LEU A 234 46.42 6.95 0.61
N GLY A 235 47.62 7.56 0.66
CA GLY A 235 48.72 7.21 1.55
C GLY A 235 49.65 6.12 1.04
N TYR A 236 49.43 5.61 -0.17
CA TYR A 236 50.28 4.60 -0.79
C TYR A 236 51.49 5.24 -1.51
N PRO A 237 52.63 4.54 -1.56
CA PRO A 237 53.83 5.08 -2.19
C PRO A 237 53.68 5.20 -3.72
N MET A 238 54.33 6.21 -4.29
CA MET A 238 54.47 6.38 -5.75
C MET A 238 55.93 6.21 -6.14
N GLU A 239 56.23 5.08 -6.78
CA GLU A 239 57.62 4.72 -7.10
C GLU A 239 58.14 5.33 -8.40
N GLY A 240 57.25 5.57 -9.36
CA GLY A 240 57.59 6.03 -10.70
C GLY A 240 56.34 6.39 -11.50
N PRO A 241 56.48 6.65 -12.81
CA PRO A 241 55.34 6.88 -13.69
C PRO A 241 54.40 5.66 -13.67
N PRO A 242 53.07 5.87 -13.67
CA PRO A 242 52.12 4.79 -13.88
C PRO A 242 52.34 4.08 -15.22
N GLU A 243 51.93 2.81 -15.31
CA GLU A 243 51.96 2.07 -16.57
C GLU A 243 51.07 2.75 -17.61
N ALA A 244 51.56 2.86 -18.85
CA ALA A 244 50.87 3.61 -19.91
C ALA A 244 49.44 3.10 -20.20
N ASN A 245 49.23 1.79 -20.15
CA ASN A 245 47.92 1.15 -20.32
C ASN A 245 46.90 1.58 -19.23
N SER A 246 47.35 1.82 -17.99
CA SER A 246 46.50 2.27 -16.88
C SER A 246 46.02 3.71 -17.03
N LEU A 247 46.66 4.49 -17.92
CA LEU A 247 46.35 5.87 -18.22
C LEU A 247 45.61 6.04 -19.57
N GLU A 248 45.33 4.94 -20.28
CA GLU A 248 44.68 4.98 -21.58
C GLU A 248 43.27 5.58 -21.45
N ALA A 249 43.07 6.75 -22.05
CA ALA A 249 41.82 7.48 -22.00
C ALA A 249 40.87 6.97 -23.09
N PHE A 250 39.64 6.62 -22.70
CA PHE A 250 38.52 6.42 -23.60
C PHE A 250 37.35 7.31 -23.20
N LEU A 251 36.55 7.69 -24.19
CA LEU A 251 35.28 8.36 -24.03
C LEU A 251 34.28 7.66 -24.93
N LEU A 252 33.20 7.16 -24.34
CA LEU A 252 32.10 6.55 -25.05
C LEU A 252 30.86 7.40 -24.80
N LEU A 253 30.29 8.00 -25.85
CA LEU A 253 29.06 8.79 -25.74
C LEU A 253 27.85 7.94 -26.14
N ASP A 254 26.65 8.41 -25.79
CA ASP A 254 25.35 7.82 -26.16
C ASP A 254 25.24 6.33 -25.82
N PHE A 255 25.85 5.91 -24.71
CA PHE A 255 25.93 4.50 -24.29
C PHE A 255 26.49 3.56 -25.37
N GLY A 256 27.40 4.07 -26.19
CA GLY A 256 28.09 3.30 -27.20
C GLY A 256 27.21 2.91 -28.37
N VAL A 257 26.30 3.78 -28.82
CA VAL A 257 25.63 3.62 -30.12
C VAL A 257 26.66 3.34 -31.24
N GLU A 258 27.79 4.05 -31.23
CA GLU A 258 28.88 3.85 -32.19
C GLU A 258 29.75 2.62 -31.88
N ASN A 259 29.77 2.16 -30.63
CA ASN A 259 30.54 0.96 -30.23
C ASN A 259 29.80 0.15 -29.14
N PRO A 260 28.75 -0.60 -29.53
CA PRO A 260 27.92 -1.34 -28.57
C PRO A 260 28.71 -2.43 -27.87
N SER A 261 29.70 -3.02 -28.56
CA SER A 261 30.60 -4.02 -28.00
C SER A 261 31.43 -3.48 -26.84
N LEU A 262 31.93 -2.25 -26.92
CA LEU A 262 32.68 -1.64 -25.83
C LEU A 262 31.78 -1.35 -24.62
N PHE A 263 30.56 -0.86 -24.86
CA PHE A 263 29.60 -0.64 -23.77
C PHE A 263 29.25 -1.94 -23.03
N GLN A 264 29.03 -3.02 -23.79
CA GLN A 264 28.75 -4.34 -23.23
C GLN A 264 29.95 -4.87 -22.42
N ARG A 265 31.17 -4.72 -22.93
CA ARG A 265 32.40 -5.05 -22.19
C ARG A 265 32.52 -4.26 -20.89
N ILE A 266 32.20 -2.96 -20.90
CA ILE A 266 32.21 -2.13 -19.69
C ILE A 266 31.19 -2.65 -18.66
N LYS A 267 29.96 -2.97 -19.08
CA LYS A 267 28.95 -3.57 -18.19
C LYS A 267 29.41 -4.90 -17.59
N GLU A 268 30.07 -5.73 -18.40
CA GLU A 268 30.62 -7.01 -17.96
C GLU A 268 31.80 -6.85 -17.01
N ALA A 269 32.67 -5.88 -17.26
CA ALA A 269 33.84 -5.60 -16.44
C ALA A 269 33.46 -5.26 -14.99
N TRP A 270 32.39 -4.49 -14.80
CA TRP A 270 31.89 -4.15 -13.47
C TRP A 270 31.34 -5.33 -12.66
N LYS A 271 31.07 -6.48 -13.28
CA LYS A 271 30.75 -7.71 -12.54
C LYS A 271 31.97 -8.28 -11.81
N ASN A 272 33.18 -7.89 -12.23
CA ASN A 272 34.46 -8.38 -11.75
C ASN A 272 35.34 -7.23 -11.25
N ILE A 273 34.99 -6.65 -10.10
CA ILE A 273 35.74 -5.55 -9.49
C ILE A 273 37.01 -6.06 -8.82
N ASN A 274 38.16 -5.48 -9.16
CA ASN A 274 39.44 -5.75 -8.53
C ASN A 274 39.81 -4.63 -7.56
N ARG A 275 39.99 -4.99 -6.28
CA ARG A 275 40.36 -4.08 -5.21
C ARG A 275 41.79 -4.31 -4.79
N LYS A 276 42.51 -3.23 -4.52
CA LYS A 276 43.87 -3.29 -3.96
C LYS A 276 43.90 -2.63 -2.59
N GLY A 277 44.56 -3.29 -1.66
CA GLY A 277 44.80 -2.81 -0.31
C GLY A 277 46.28 -2.91 0.05
N LYS A 278 46.55 -3.05 1.35
CA LYS A 278 47.93 -3.10 1.88
C LYS A 278 48.76 -4.27 1.33
N ALA A 279 48.13 -5.39 1.00
CA ALA A 279 48.84 -6.57 0.51
C ALA A 279 49.46 -6.33 -0.87
N GLU A 280 48.75 -5.62 -1.74
CA GLU A 280 49.14 -5.36 -3.12
C GLU A 280 49.91 -4.05 -3.29
N LEU A 281 49.55 -3.01 -2.52
CA LEU A 281 50.11 -1.66 -2.65
C LEU A 281 51.23 -1.37 -1.63
N GLY A 282 51.52 -2.33 -0.76
CA GLY A 282 52.54 -2.20 0.28
C GLY A 282 52.12 -1.33 1.47
N LYS A 283 53.11 -0.92 2.27
CA LYS A 283 52.87 -0.12 3.48
C LYS A 283 52.50 1.31 3.08
N ALA A 284 51.33 1.77 3.51
CA ALA A 284 50.93 3.16 3.39
C ALA A 284 51.86 4.05 4.24
N ASN A 285 52.86 4.65 3.59
CA ASN A 285 53.86 5.52 4.19
C ASN A 285 53.97 6.87 3.44
N GLY A 286 53.17 7.06 2.38
CA GLY A 286 53.15 8.27 1.56
C GLY A 286 54.45 8.58 0.82
N ILE A 287 55.42 7.65 0.77
CA ILE A 287 56.73 7.92 0.18
C ILE A 287 56.57 8.06 -1.33
N THR A 288 56.94 9.22 -1.84
CA THR A 288 57.03 9.49 -3.28
C THR A 288 58.49 9.46 -3.68
N LYS A 289 58.87 8.67 -4.69
CA LYS A 289 60.26 8.56 -5.16
C LYS A 289 60.55 9.56 -6.28
N GLU A 290 61.83 9.91 -6.47
CA GLU A 290 62.30 10.85 -7.50
C GLU A 290 61.79 10.57 -8.93
N PRO A 291 61.72 9.31 -9.41
CA PRO A 291 61.23 9.03 -10.76
C PRO A 291 59.79 9.51 -11.01
N TYR A 292 58.92 9.45 -10.00
CA TYR A 292 57.57 9.98 -10.12
C TYR A 292 57.58 11.52 -10.17
N PHE A 293 58.36 12.18 -9.32
CA PHE A 293 58.48 13.64 -9.32
C PHE A 293 58.97 14.17 -10.66
N GLN A 294 59.96 13.50 -11.25
CA GLN A 294 60.49 13.86 -12.56
C GLN A 294 59.43 13.71 -13.66
N TRP A 295 58.66 12.62 -13.63
CA TRP A 295 57.55 12.41 -14.55
C TRP A 295 56.46 13.49 -14.43
N VAL A 296 56.09 13.91 -13.21
CA VAL A 296 55.12 15.01 -13.02
C VAL A 296 55.68 16.34 -13.54
N LYS A 297 56.96 16.65 -13.28
CA LYS A 297 57.61 17.86 -13.80
C LYS A 297 57.58 17.90 -15.33
N GLU A 298 57.88 16.78 -15.98
CA GLU A 298 57.79 16.64 -17.44
C GLU A 298 56.35 16.84 -17.93
N ARG A 299 55.37 16.27 -17.22
CA ARG A 299 53.95 16.45 -17.53
C ARG A 299 53.53 17.92 -17.44
N VAL A 300 53.98 18.64 -16.42
CA VAL A 300 53.73 20.09 -16.25
C VAL A 300 54.24 20.90 -17.43
N GLN A 301 55.38 20.53 -18.02
CA GLN A 301 55.89 21.18 -19.23
C GLN A 301 55.01 20.89 -20.45
N ILE A 302 54.48 19.67 -20.57
CA ILE A 302 53.58 19.25 -21.66
C ILE A 302 52.26 20.02 -21.62
N ILE A 303 51.64 20.14 -20.44
CA ILE A 303 50.33 20.81 -20.28
C ILE A 303 50.42 22.34 -20.24
N LYS A 304 51.64 22.89 -20.19
CA LYS A 304 51.97 24.33 -20.22
C LYS A 304 51.16 25.16 -19.21
N MET A 305 51.31 24.86 -17.92
CA MET A 305 50.50 25.43 -16.85
C MET A 305 50.30 26.96 -16.95
N PRO A 306 49.09 27.47 -16.68
CA PRO A 306 48.74 28.88 -16.93
C PRO A 306 49.46 29.87 -16.00
N PHE A 307 49.89 29.42 -14.83
CA PHE A 307 50.53 30.28 -13.83
C PHE A 307 52.05 30.18 -13.89
N VAL A 308 52.74 31.31 -13.64
CA VAL A 308 54.18 31.29 -13.42
C VAL A 308 54.43 30.53 -12.14
N ILE A 309 55.04 29.35 -12.27
CA ILE A 309 55.54 28.57 -11.16
C ILE A 309 56.64 29.42 -10.51
N ARG A 310 56.30 30.14 -9.45
CA ARG A 310 57.31 30.67 -8.55
C ARG A 310 57.91 29.45 -7.88
N THR A 311 59.21 29.25 -8.03
CA THR A 311 59.93 28.35 -7.12
C THR A 311 59.46 28.67 -5.71
N PRO A 312 59.03 27.66 -4.92
CA PRO A 312 58.80 27.86 -3.50
C PRO A 312 59.95 28.68 -2.98
N ILE A 313 59.69 29.68 -2.12
CA ILE A 313 60.76 30.38 -1.39
C ILE A 313 61.69 29.27 -0.94
N PRO A 314 62.97 29.24 -1.39
CA PRO A 314 63.88 28.20 -0.95
C PRO A 314 63.76 28.19 0.55
N LEU A 315 63.33 27.08 1.14
CA LEU A 315 63.65 26.84 2.54
C LEU A 315 65.14 27.15 2.61
N PRO A 316 65.55 28.17 3.40
CA PRO A 316 66.90 28.66 3.35
C PRO A 316 67.80 27.44 3.38
N GLU A 317 68.60 27.26 2.31
CA GLU A 317 69.63 26.22 2.33
C GLU A 317 70.31 26.40 3.68
N LEU A 318 70.30 25.34 4.49
CA LEU A 318 71.11 25.27 5.70
C LEU A 318 72.56 25.33 5.23
N LYS A 319 73.02 26.54 4.90
CA LYS A 319 74.43 26.88 4.92
C LYS A 319 74.81 26.65 6.36
N LEU A 320 75.55 25.58 6.60
CA LEU A 320 76.33 25.38 7.81
C LEU A 320 77.33 26.54 7.89
N THR A 321 76.86 27.73 8.25
CA THR A 321 77.69 28.76 8.86
C THR A 321 78.04 28.22 10.23
N HIS A 322 79.31 28.27 10.59
CA HIS A 322 79.77 27.96 11.95
C HIS A 322 78.97 28.81 12.94
N VAL A 323 77.93 28.22 13.49
CA VAL A 323 77.13 28.76 14.56
C VAL A 323 78.06 28.88 15.77
N PRO A 324 78.20 30.05 16.41
CA PRO A 324 78.99 30.19 17.62
C PRO A 324 78.55 29.13 18.64
N ILE A 325 79.50 28.51 19.36
CA ILE A 325 79.23 27.41 20.31
C ILE A 325 78.07 27.74 21.27
N LYS A 326 77.92 29.02 21.63
CA LYS A 326 76.84 29.55 22.46
C LYS A 326 75.43 29.36 21.86
N GLU A 327 75.25 29.63 20.57
CA GLU A 327 73.97 29.43 19.87
C GLU A 327 73.63 27.94 19.68
N ILE A 328 74.65 27.07 19.56
CA ILE A 328 74.45 25.60 19.53
C ILE A 328 73.96 25.09 20.89
N GLU A 329 74.46 25.63 22.00
CA GLU A 329 73.99 25.28 23.35
C GLU A 329 72.57 25.79 23.61
N GLU A 330 72.23 26.99 23.14
CA GLU A 330 70.86 27.53 23.18
C GLU A 330 69.89 26.68 22.31
N LEU A 331 70.32 26.24 21.13
CA LEU A 331 69.53 25.33 20.29
C LEU A 331 69.37 23.93 20.91
N LYS A 332 70.41 23.37 21.54
CA LYS A 332 70.33 22.08 22.23
C LYS A 332 69.37 22.13 23.41
N THR A 333 69.38 23.22 24.18
CA THR A 333 68.44 23.40 25.29
C THR A 333 67.01 23.60 24.79
N ALA A 334 66.81 24.31 23.66
CA ALA A 334 65.51 24.43 23.01
C ALA A 334 64.99 23.09 22.46
N MET A 335 65.85 22.28 21.83
CA MET A 335 65.49 20.95 21.33
C MET A 335 65.08 20.02 22.49
N ALA A 336 65.86 19.97 23.57
CA ALA A 336 65.52 19.17 24.75
C ALA A 336 64.19 19.60 25.39
N LYS A 337 63.88 20.90 25.36
CA LYS A 337 62.58 21.41 25.82
C LYS A 337 61.43 20.96 24.90
N LEU A 338 61.59 21.08 23.58
CA LEU A 338 60.58 20.66 22.60
C LEU A 338 60.36 19.15 22.61
N GLU A 339 61.41 18.35 22.80
CA GLU A 339 61.30 16.90 22.95
C GLU A 339 60.44 16.54 24.17
N LYS A 340 60.66 17.20 25.31
CA LYS A 340 59.83 17.01 26.51
C LYS A 340 58.37 17.43 26.28
N GLU A 341 58.14 18.56 25.62
CA GLU A 341 56.77 19.01 25.27
C GLU A 341 56.09 18.02 24.32
N ASN A 342 56.82 17.43 23.37
CA ASN A 342 56.31 16.43 22.46
C ASN A 342 55.93 15.13 23.18
N GLU A 343 56.76 14.66 24.12
CA GLU A 343 56.42 13.51 24.98
C GLU A 343 55.16 13.76 25.81
N GLU A 344 55.03 14.95 26.43
CA GLU A 344 53.83 15.33 27.18
C GLU A 344 52.58 15.38 26.28
N LEU A 345 52.71 15.90 25.06
CA LEU A 345 51.61 15.93 24.08
C LEU A 345 51.22 14.53 23.60
N GLN A 346 52.19 13.64 23.39
CA GLN A 346 51.90 12.24 23.04
C GLN A 346 51.13 11.53 24.15
N ILE A 347 51.50 11.75 25.42
CA ILE A 347 50.78 11.19 26.57
C ILE A 347 49.34 11.73 26.61
N LYS A 348 49.14 13.05 26.46
CA LYS A 348 47.80 13.67 26.43
C LYS A 348 46.95 13.15 25.26
N LEU A 349 47.56 12.97 24.09
CA LEU A 349 46.88 12.40 22.93
C LEU A 349 46.39 10.98 23.22
N GLN A 350 47.24 10.13 23.82
CA GLN A 350 46.88 8.77 24.18
C GLN A 350 45.76 8.72 25.23
N GLN A 351 45.81 9.61 26.23
CA GLN A 351 44.74 9.78 27.23
C GLN A 351 43.42 10.16 26.57
N THR A 352 43.44 11.16 25.67
CA THR A 352 42.26 11.61 24.93
C THR A 352 41.69 10.51 24.04
N ILE A 353 42.53 9.69 23.41
CA ILE A 353 42.10 8.53 22.62
C ILE A 353 41.40 7.50 23.51
N ASN A 354 41.95 7.21 24.69
CA ASN A 354 41.35 6.28 25.64
C ASN A 354 39.99 6.80 26.16
N GLU A 355 39.90 8.09 26.49
CA GLU A 355 38.64 8.74 26.87
C GLU A 355 37.59 8.66 25.75
N LYS A 356 38.00 8.95 24.51
CA LYS A 356 37.12 8.83 23.33
C LYS A 356 36.61 7.39 23.16
N ASN A 357 37.48 6.39 23.34
CA ASN A 357 37.08 4.99 23.23
C ASN A 357 36.10 4.58 24.34
N ASN A 358 36.32 5.06 25.57
CA ASN A 358 35.38 4.83 26.67
C ASN A 358 34.01 5.46 26.38
N MET A 359 33.97 6.72 25.92
CA MET A 359 32.73 7.37 25.52
C MET A 359 32.03 6.64 24.38
N LYS A 360 32.79 6.08 23.42
CA LYS A 360 32.25 5.28 22.32
C LYS A 360 31.56 4.01 22.84
N TRP A 361 32.19 3.27 23.75
CA TRP A 361 31.56 2.07 24.35
C TRP A 361 30.33 2.41 25.19
N ASP A 362 30.34 3.54 25.89
CA ASP A 362 29.16 4.01 26.62
C ASP A 362 28.01 4.40 25.68
N LEU A 363 28.32 5.04 24.55
CA LEU A 363 27.34 5.34 23.50
C LEU A 363 26.73 4.06 22.93
N GLU A 364 27.55 3.08 22.55
CA GLU A 364 27.11 1.77 22.03
C GLU A 364 26.22 1.05 23.06
N ARG A 365 26.57 1.13 24.35
CA ARG A 365 25.74 0.57 25.44
C ARG A 365 24.39 1.27 25.56
N LYS A 366 24.36 2.61 25.44
CA LYS A 366 23.13 3.40 25.48
C LYS A 366 22.24 3.14 24.26
N GLU A 367 22.82 2.98 23.08
CA GLU A 367 22.10 2.59 21.86
C GLU A 367 21.47 1.21 22.00
N ALA A 368 22.20 0.22 22.51
CA ALA A 368 21.67 -1.11 22.77
C ALA A 368 20.51 -1.09 23.79
N GLN A 369 20.62 -0.28 24.85
CA GLN A 369 19.53 -0.06 25.82
C GLN A 369 18.30 0.57 25.17
N LEU A 370 18.48 1.58 24.32
CA LEU A 370 17.41 2.25 23.61
C LEU A 370 16.71 1.30 22.64
N GLN A 371 17.47 0.50 21.90
CA GLN A 371 16.92 -0.50 20.97
C GLN A 371 16.09 -1.55 21.72
N ALA A 372 16.56 -2.04 22.86
CA ALA A 372 15.80 -2.96 23.71
C ALA A 372 14.49 -2.33 24.24
N HIS A 373 14.50 -1.03 24.57
CA HIS A 373 13.29 -0.29 24.96
C HIS A 373 12.31 -0.14 23.79
N VAL A 374 12.79 0.18 22.59
CA VAL A 374 11.96 0.29 21.39
C VAL A 374 11.32 -1.06 21.04
N GLU A 375 12.06 -2.16 21.12
CA GLU A 375 11.51 -3.50 20.89
C GLU A 375 10.41 -3.85 21.90
N LYS A 376 10.61 -3.53 23.19
CA LYS A 376 9.58 -3.72 24.22
C LYS A 376 8.35 -2.87 23.94
N PHE A 377 8.54 -1.60 23.58
CA PHE A 377 7.45 -0.68 23.23
C PHE A 377 6.63 -1.22 22.05
N ASN A 378 7.30 -1.65 20.97
CA ASN A 378 6.64 -2.21 19.79
C ASN A 378 5.87 -3.50 20.11
N LYS A 379 6.41 -4.37 20.98
CA LYS A 379 5.71 -5.57 21.46
C LYS A 379 4.43 -5.20 22.24
N GLU A 380 4.49 -4.21 23.11
CA GLU A 380 3.31 -3.72 23.85
C GLU A 380 2.30 -3.03 22.92
N GLU A 381 2.76 -2.25 21.94
CA GLU A 381 1.88 -1.63 20.95
C GLU A 381 1.17 -2.69 20.09
N HIS A 382 1.87 -3.76 19.69
CA HIS A 382 1.27 -4.88 18.97
C HIS A 382 0.20 -5.59 19.82
N LYS A 383 0.45 -5.81 21.12
CA LYS A 383 -0.57 -6.35 22.04
C LYS A 383 -1.78 -5.42 22.14
N ARG A 384 -1.57 -4.11 22.27
CA ARG A 384 -2.66 -3.11 22.31
C ARG A 384 -3.50 -3.11 21.04
N LYS A 385 -2.87 -3.20 19.85
CA LYS A 385 -3.56 -3.32 18.56
C LYS A 385 -4.42 -4.59 18.51
N LYS A 386 -3.91 -5.74 18.95
CA LYS A 386 -4.69 -6.99 19.04
C LYS A 386 -5.88 -6.88 19.98
N ILE A 387 -5.71 -6.27 21.16
CA ILE A 387 -6.80 -6.04 22.11
C ILE A 387 -7.87 -5.12 21.49
N LYS A 388 -7.46 -4.06 20.79
CA LYS A 388 -8.39 -3.13 20.12
C LYS A 388 -9.27 -3.87 19.10
N VAL A 389 -8.67 -4.67 18.22
CA VAL A 389 -9.42 -5.47 17.23
C VAL A 389 -10.37 -6.46 17.93
N GLY A 390 -9.92 -7.11 19.01
CA GLY A 390 -10.77 -8.01 19.79
C GLY A 390 -11.97 -7.30 20.44
N LEU A 391 -11.77 -6.07 20.94
CA LEU A 391 -12.85 -5.24 21.49
C LEU A 391 -13.86 -4.79 20.41
N GLU A 392 -13.38 -4.40 19.24
CA GLU A 392 -14.24 -4.05 18.10
C GLU A 392 -15.09 -5.24 17.63
N GLN A 393 -14.50 -6.44 17.59
CA GLN A 393 -15.24 -7.67 17.30
C GLN A 393 -16.28 -8.01 18.37
N ALA A 394 -15.92 -7.88 19.65
CA ALA A 394 -16.85 -8.10 20.75
C ALA A 394 -18.03 -7.11 20.72
N ASP A 395 -17.77 -5.84 20.41
CA ASP A 395 -18.82 -4.83 20.27
C ASP A 395 -19.76 -5.14 19.10
N HIS A 396 -19.21 -5.56 17.96
CA HIS A 396 -20.01 -6.01 16.81
C HIS A 396 -20.92 -7.20 17.17
N CYS A 397 -20.39 -8.21 17.87
CA CYS A 397 -21.16 -9.34 18.37
C CYS A 397 -22.27 -8.90 19.34
N LEU A 398 -21.95 -8.02 20.30
CA LEU A 398 -22.94 -7.49 21.24
C LEU A 398 -24.05 -6.71 20.54
N ASN A 399 -23.72 -5.90 19.53
CA ASN A 399 -24.71 -5.17 18.77
C ASN A 399 -25.62 -6.09 17.95
N THR A 400 -25.06 -7.18 17.41
CA THR A 400 -25.82 -8.24 16.72
C THR A 400 -26.78 -8.93 17.68
N LEU A 401 -26.30 -9.36 18.84
CA LEU A 401 -27.13 -9.99 19.88
C LEU A 401 -28.23 -9.06 20.40
N LYS A 402 -27.94 -7.76 20.58
CA LYS A 402 -28.95 -6.75 20.90
C LYS A 402 -30.02 -6.63 19.81
N GLY A 403 -29.62 -6.73 18.54
CA GLY A 403 -30.54 -6.79 17.40
C GLY A 403 -31.47 -7.99 17.47
N GLN A 404 -30.90 -9.19 17.65
CA GLN A 404 -31.66 -10.43 17.79
C GLN A 404 -32.61 -10.42 18.99
N LEU A 405 -32.16 -9.90 20.13
CA LEU A 405 -32.99 -9.78 21.33
C LEU A 405 -34.20 -8.87 21.09
N ARG A 406 -34.00 -7.71 20.43
CA ARG A 406 -35.11 -6.81 20.07
C ARG A 406 -36.12 -7.49 19.13
N GLN A 407 -35.62 -8.27 18.18
CA GLN A 407 -36.47 -9.03 17.26
C GLN A 407 -37.28 -10.10 17.99
N ALA A 408 -36.64 -10.93 18.81
CA ALA A 408 -37.31 -11.95 19.62
C ALA A 408 -38.33 -11.34 20.60
N GLN A 409 -38.02 -10.20 21.21
CA GLN A 409 -38.97 -9.47 22.07
C GLN A 409 -40.22 -9.04 21.30
N LYS A 410 -40.05 -8.55 20.06
CA LYS A 410 -41.18 -8.18 19.21
C LYS A 410 -42.04 -9.39 18.83
N GLU A 411 -41.39 -10.50 18.47
CA GLU A 411 -42.09 -11.75 18.16
C GLU A 411 -42.87 -12.31 19.36
N CYS A 412 -42.30 -12.25 20.57
CA CYS A 412 -43.01 -12.63 21.80
C CYS A 412 -44.25 -11.75 22.03
N GLN A 413 -44.14 -10.43 21.85
CA GLN A 413 -45.28 -9.51 22.00
C GLN A 413 -46.37 -9.78 20.97
N ASP A 414 -46.00 -10.03 19.72
CA ASP A 414 -46.97 -10.36 18.67
C ASP A 414 -47.64 -11.71 18.95
N ASN A 415 -46.88 -12.72 19.38
CA ASN A 415 -47.43 -14.02 19.79
C ASN A 415 -48.39 -13.90 20.98
N GLU A 416 -48.09 -13.07 21.97
CA GLU A 416 -48.97 -12.81 23.11
C GLU A 416 -50.30 -12.18 22.64
N ARG A 417 -50.25 -11.22 21.70
CA ARG A 417 -51.45 -10.63 21.09
C ARG A 417 -52.28 -11.67 20.35
N TRP A 418 -51.65 -12.52 19.53
CA TRP A 418 -52.31 -13.61 18.82
C TRP A 418 -52.97 -14.60 19.78
N TRP A 419 -52.28 -14.94 20.86
CA TRP A 419 -52.81 -15.83 21.89
C TRP A 419 -54.07 -15.25 22.56
N HIS A 420 -54.07 -13.96 22.90
CA HIS A 420 -55.24 -13.29 23.45
C HIS A 420 -56.42 -13.25 22.47
N LEU A 421 -56.17 -12.96 21.19
CA LEU A 421 -57.18 -12.98 20.12
C LEU A 421 -57.80 -14.38 19.98
N ALA A 422 -56.96 -15.41 19.83
CA ALA A 422 -57.41 -16.79 19.70
C ALA A 422 -58.19 -17.26 20.94
N THR A 423 -57.78 -16.86 22.14
CA THR A 423 -58.48 -17.19 23.38
C THR A 423 -59.86 -16.54 23.42
N LYS A 424 -59.98 -15.29 22.96
CA LYS A 424 -61.25 -14.57 22.87
C LYS A 424 -62.18 -15.23 21.86
N GLU A 425 -61.71 -15.56 20.67
CA GLU A 425 -62.49 -16.26 19.65
C GLU A 425 -62.97 -17.64 20.13
N ASN A 426 -62.07 -18.43 20.72
CA ASN A 426 -62.43 -19.74 21.29
C ASN A 426 -63.49 -19.63 22.39
N LYS A 427 -63.46 -18.57 23.21
CA LYS A 427 -64.51 -18.30 24.20
C LYS A 427 -65.84 -18.02 23.50
N THR A 428 -65.87 -17.14 22.50
CA THR A 428 -67.09 -16.82 21.74
C THR A 428 -67.68 -18.05 21.06
N ILE A 429 -66.84 -18.89 20.43
CA ILE A 429 -67.27 -20.15 19.82
C ILE A 429 -67.87 -21.08 20.88
N ARG A 430 -67.19 -21.24 22.03
CA ARG A 430 -67.68 -22.08 23.13
C ARG A 430 -69.02 -21.60 23.67
N ASP A 431 -69.19 -20.29 23.88
CA ASP A 431 -70.43 -19.70 24.37
C ASP A 431 -71.57 -19.90 23.35
N THR A 432 -71.29 -19.74 22.06
CA THR A 432 -72.25 -19.96 20.96
C THR A 432 -72.70 -21.41 20.88
N LEU A 433 -71.75 -22.36 20.87
CA LEU A 433 -72.05 -23.79 20.88
C LEU A 433 -72.80 -24.19 22.15
N GLY A 434 -72.44 -23.62 23.31
CA GLY A 434 -73.15 -23.84 24.56
C GLY A 434 -74.61 -23.38 24.51
N ALA A 435 -74.90 -22.26 23.85
CA ALA A 435 -76.26 -21.78 23.63
C ALA A 435 -77.06 -22.73 22.70
N GLN A 436 -76.45 -23.15 21.58
CA GLN A 436 -77.07 -24.09 20.64
C GLN A 436 -77.38 -25.44 21.32
N ILE A 437 -76.45 -25.97 22.13
CA ILE A 437 -76.67 -27.20 22.89
C ILE A 437 -77.84 -27.04 23.87
N LYS A 438 -77.96 -25.90 24.56
CA LYS A 438 -79.09 -25.63 25.46
C LYS A 438 -80.43 -25.58 24.71
N GLU A 439 -80.48 -24.94 23.55
CA GLU A 439 -81.68 -24.91 22.69
C GLU A 439 -82.09 -26.32 22.24
N LEU A 440 -81.15 -27.09 21.70
CA LEU A 440 -81.38 -28.47 21.27
C LEU A 440 -81.83 -29.35 22.45
N THR A 441 -81.23 -29.19 23.62
CA THR A 441 -81.62 -29.93 24.84
C THR A 441 -83.06 -29.59 25.25
N ASN A 442 -83.46 -28.32 25.16
CA ASN A 442 -84.84 -27.90 25.41
C ASN A 442 -85.81 -28.49 24.40
N PHE A 443 -85.45 -28.50 23.11
CA PHE A 443 -86.26 -29.10 22.05
C PHE A 443 -86.47 -30.60 22.27
N VAL A 444 -85.39 -31.34 22.58
CA VAL A 444 -85.45 -32.77 22.92
C VAL A 444 -86.34 -33.01 24.15
N ARG A 445 -86.25 -32.16 25.18
CA ARG A 445 -87.10 -32.26 26.37
C ARG A 445 -88.58 -32.04 26.03
N GLN A 446 -88.90 -31.06 25.20
CA GLN A 446 -90.28 -30.81 24.73
C GLN A 446 -90.81 -31.98 23.89
N ALA A 447 -90.00 -32.51 22.97
CA ALA A 447 -90.36 -33.68 22.18
C ALA A 447 -90.63 -34.91 23.08
N LYS A 448 -89.79 -35.13 24.10
CA LYS A 448 -89.99 -36.22 25.07
C LYS A 448 -91.27 -36.06 25.89
N ALA A 449 -91.59 -34.84 26.34
CA ALA A 449 -92.85 -34.54 27.01
C ALA A 449 -94.07 -34.77 26.09
N GLY A 450 -93.96 -34.44 24.81
CA GLY A 450 -94.98 -34.75 23.80
C GLY A 450 -95.20 -36.26 23.64
N VAL A 451 -94.13 -37.05 23.56
CA VAL A 451 -94.20 -38.51 23.50
C VAL A 451 -94.82 -39.11 24.78
N ASP A 452 -94.45 -38.60 25.96
CA ASP A 452 -95.03 -39.06 27.23
C ASP A 452 -96.51 -38.71 27.35
N GLN A 453 -96.93 -37.54 26.83
CA GLN A 453 -98.34 -37.16 26.74
C GLN A 453 -99.13 -38.04 25.77
N GLU A 454 -98.56 -38.35 24.61
CA GLU A 454 -99.17 -39.30 23.65
C GLU A 454 -99.31 -40.68 24.29
N ARG A 455 -98.30 -41.15 25.03
CA ARG A 455 -98.35 -42.42 25.77
C ARG A 455 -99.45 -42.42 26.84
N ARG A 456 -99.67 -41.30 27.53
CA ARG A 456 -100.77 -41.14 28.49
C ARG A 456 -102.14 -41.14 27.80
N LEU A 457 -102.29 -40.43 26.69
CA LEU A 457 -103.52 -40.42 25.91
C LEU A 457 -103.83 -41.81 25.34
N LYS A 458 -102.82 -42.56 24.89
CA LYS A 458 -102.98 -43.97 24.49
C LYS A 458 -103.44 -44.83 25.66
N LYS A 459 -102.88 -44.70 26.86
CA LYS A 459 -103.37 -45.43 28.05
C LYS A 459 -104.82 -45.09 28.37
N LEU A 460 -105.19 -43.80 28.39
CA LEU A 460 -106.57 -43.36 28.62
C LEU A 460 -107.54 -43.87 27.55
N ALA A 461 -107.13 -43.92 26.27
CA ALA A 461 -107.92 -44.52 25.20
C ALA A 461 -108.07 -46.05 25.36
N THR A 462 -107.04 -46.72 25.88
CA THR A 462 -107.07 -48.16 26.17
C THR A 462 -107.96 -48.47 27.39
N GLU A 463 -108.00 -47.58 28.38
CA GLU A 463 -108.85 -47.67 29.58
C GLU A 463 -110.31 -47.28 29.30
N ALA A 464 -110.56 -46.36 28.36
CA ALA A 464 -111.90 -46.05 27.84
C ALA A 464 -112.49 -47.18 26.97
N SER A 465 -111.67 -48.16 26.54
CA SER A 465 -112.08 -49.28 25.69
C SER A 465 -112.55 -50.52 26.48
N ARG A 466 -112.85 -50.38 27.79
CA ARG A 466 -113.32 -51.50 28.64
C ARG A 466 -114.58 -51.14 29.44
N VAL A 467 -115.73 -50.97 28.77
CA VAL A 467 -117.04 -51.48 29.25
C VAL A 467 -117.92 -51.88 28.06
N SER A 468 -118.21 -53.17 28.06
CA SER A 468 -119.35 -53.97 27.55
C SER A 468 -119.86 -53.83 26.09
N PRO A 469 -119.96 -54.95 25.35
CA PRO A 469 -120.36 -54.99 23.96
C PRO A 469 -121.88 -55.15 23.79
N MET A 470 -122.53 -54.22 23.10
CA MET A 470 -123.71 -54.47 22.25
C MET A 470 -123.96 -53.24 21.38
N VAL A 471 -124.45 -53.49 20.16
CA VAL A 471 -124.80 -52.52 19.09
C VAL A 471 -123.61 -52.17 18.16
N TRP A 472 -123.04 -53.21 17.53
CA TRP A 472 -122.07 -53.11 16.43
C TRP A 472 -122.72 -53.17 15.03
N GLU A 473 -124.04 -52.97 14.90
CA GLU A 473 -124.74 -53.12 13.61
C GLU A 473 -125.36 -51.85 13.01
N GLU A 474 -125.20 -50.68 13.64
CA GLU A 474 -125.82 -49.45 13.12
C GLU A 474 -124.82 -48.38 12.63
N LYS A 475 -123.49 -48.60 12.77
CA LYS A 475 -122.46 -47.63 12.38
C LYS A 475 -121.64 -48.00 11.13
N CYS A 476 -121.92 -49.16 10.53
CA CYS A 476 -121.32 -49.58 9.25
C CYS A 476 -121.84 -48.81 8.01
N ARG A 477 -122.47 -47.64 8.19
CA ARG A 477 -122.97 -46.79 7.10
C ARG A 477 -122.25 -45.45 6.92
N GLU A 478 -121.30 -45.09 7.79
CA GLU A 478 -120.49 -43.85 7.68
C GLU A 478 -119.04 -44.06 7.17
N VAL A 479 -118.67 -45.29 6.76
CA VAL A 479 -117.30 -45.60 6.23
C VAL A 479 -117.17 -45.30 4.73
N ARG A 480 -118.16 -44.66 4.10
CA ARG A 480 -118.13 -44.34 2.68
C ARG A 480 -117.58 -42.94 2.35
N ASP A 481 -117.35 -42.08 3.35
CA ASP A 481 -116.99 -40.67 3.15
C ASP A 481 -115.58 -40.26 3.62
N VAL A 482 -114.69 -41.24 3.88
CA VAL A 482 -113.28 -40.98 4.23
C VAL A 482 -112.32 -41.31 3.08
N ARG A 483 -112.83 -41.87 1.98
CA ARG A 483 -112.02 -42.27 0.82
C ARG A 483 -111.62 -41.10 -0.08
N GLU A 484 -112.30 -39.95 0.03
CA GLU A 484 -111.98 -38.74 -0.77
C GLU A 484 -110.98 -37.79 -0.08
N SER A 485 -110.82 -37.84 1.26
CA SER A 485 -109.84 -37.00 1.97
C SER A 485 -108.40 -37.52 1.92
N VAL A 486 -108.18 -38.79 1.59
CA VAL A 486 -106.84 -39.40 1.48
C VAL A 486 -106.17 -39.08 0.14
N SER A 487 -106.94 -38.80 -0.92
CA SER A 487 -106.39 -38.37 -2.22
C SER A 487 -105.91 -36.92 -2.21
N TYR A 488 -106.47 -36.07 -1.34
CA TYR A 488 -106.14 -34.65 -1.25
C TYR A 488 -104.78 -34.39 -0.58
N TRP A 489 -104.40 -35.18 0.42
CA TRP A 489 -103.13 -35.02 1.14
C TRP A 489 -101.94 -35.75 0.49
N LYS A 490 -102.18 -36.71 -0.40
CA LYS A 490 -101.11 -37.41 -1.13
C LYS A 490 -100.48 -36.54 -2.22
N ASN A 491 -101.27 -35.68 -2.88
CA ASN A 491 -100.79 -34.82 -3.97
C ASN A 491 -100.09 -33.53 -3.48
N GLN A 492 -100.36 -33.04 -2.26
CA GLN A 492 -99.71 -31.84 -1.70
C GLN A 492 -98.27 -32.07 -1.21
N LEU A 493 -97.88 -33.32 -0.92
CA LEU A 493 -96.55 -33.65 -0.38
C LEU A 493 -95.50 -33.98 -1.48
N GLU A 494 -95.93 -34.47 -2.64
CA GLU A 494 -95.01 -34.82 -3.75
C GLU A 494 -94.52 -33.60 -4.54
N ASP A 495 -95.31 -32.52 -4.63
CA ASP A 495 -94.95 -31.33 -5.42
C ASP A 495 -93.95 -30.39 -4.72
N LYS A 496 -93.95 -30.30 -3.39
CA LYS A 496 -93.04 -29.40 -2.64
C LYS A 496 -91.59 -29.89 -2.55
N PHE A 497 -91.34 -31.20 -2.69
CA PHE A 497 -89.99 -31.77 -2.63
C PHE A 497 -89.31 -31.86 -3.99
N ARG A 498 -90.08 -32.03 -5.08
CA ARG A 498 -89.52 -32.22 -6.43
C ARG A 498 -88.82 -30.96 -6.95
N ALA A 499 -89.38 -29.77 -6.73
CA ALA A 499 -88.80 -28.50 -7.18
C ALA A 499 -87.50 -28.06 -6.47
N LYS A 500 -87.27 -28.47 -5.20
CA LYS A 500 -86.04 -28.15 -4.47
C LYS A 500 -84.90 -29.14 -4.75
N LEU A 501 -85.22 -30.38 -5.10
CA LEU A 501 -84.20 -31.37 -5.49
C LEU A 501 -83.67 -31.12 -6.90
N ASP A 502 -84.51 -30.73 -7.85
CA ASP A 502 -84.08 -30.47 -9.25
C ASP A 502 -83.07 -29.31 -9.35
N GLY A 503 -83.21 -28.27 -8.52
CA GLY A 503 -82.25 -27.16 -8.46
C GLY A 503 -80.89 -27.55 -7.87
N LEU A 504 -80.88 -28.45 -6.86
CA LEU A 504 -79.65 -28.94 -6.24
C LEU A 504 -78.90 -29.89 -7.18
N VAL A 505 -79.64 -30.77 -7.86
CA VAL A 505 -79.12 -31.70 -8.87
C VAL A 505 -78.56 -30.93 -10.08
N GLY A 506 -79.23 -29.85 -10.51
CA GLY A 506 -78.72 -28.96 -11.56
C GLY A 506 -77.40 -28.27 -11.20
N PHE A 507 -77.27 -27.76 -9.96
CA PHE A 507 -76.03 -27.15 -9.46
C PHE A 507 -74.87 -28.16 -9.39
N CYS A 508 -75.10 -29.35 -8.83
CA CYS A 508 -74.08 -30.39 -8.75
C CYS A 508 -73.62 -30.88 -10.14
N ASN A 509 -74.54 -31.01 -11.10
CA ASN A 509 -74.21 -31.40 -12.47
C ASN A 509 -73.41 -30.32 -13.22
N TRP A 510 -73.66 -29.04 -12.94
CA TRP A 510 -72.88 -27.93 -13.48
C TRP A 510 -71.45 -27.91 -12.92
N VAL A 511 -71.28 -28.05 -11.60
CA VAL A 511 -69.96 -28.10 -10.95
C VAL A 511 -69.12 -29.27 -11.46
N ALA A 512 -69.73 -30.44 -11.66
CA ALA A 512 -69.03 -31.63 -12.16
C ALA A 512 -68.57 -31.50 -13.64
N LYS A 513 -69.31 -30.77 -14.48
CA LYS A 513 -68.96 -30.58 -15.91
C LYS A 513 -68.04 -29.40 -16.15
N GLU A 514 -68.30 -28.26 -15.51
CA GLU A 514 -67.70 -26.97 -15.90
C GLU A 514 -66.40 -26.64 -15.14
N LEU A 515 -66.32 -27.06 -13.88
CA LEU A 515 -65.18 -26.72 -13.01
C LEU A 515 -63.85 -27.36 -13.46
N PRO A 516 -63.80 -28.63 -13.94
CA PRO A 516 -62.53 -29.30 -14.29
C PRO A 516 -61.78 -28.71 -15.49
N TRP A 517 -62.47 -28.13 -16.48
CA TRP A 517 -61.82 -27.54 -17.65
C TRP A 517 -61.47 -26.06 -17.42
N ARG A 518 -62.30 -25.31 -16.70
CA ARG A 518 -61.97 -23.92 -16.29
C ARG A 518 -60.76 -23.84 -15.37
N LEU A 519 -60.58 -24.83 -14.49
CA LEU A 519 -59.36 -24.96 -13.69
C LEU A 519 -58.14 -25.41 -14.49
N ARG A 520 -58.33 -26.00 -15.67
CA ARG A 520 -57.25 -26.40 -16.57
C ARG A 520 -56.74 -25.20 -17.36
N ASP A 521 -57.66 -24.41 -17.93
CA ASP A 521 -57.36 -23.10 -18.54
C ASP A 521 -56.62 -22.17 -17.56
N ALA A 522 -57.14 -22.04 -16.34
CA ALA A 522 -56.54 -21.20 -15.31
C ALA A 522 -55.17 -21.69 -14.81
N VAL A 523 -54.77 -22.94 -15.11
CA VAL A 523 -53.45 -23.50 -14.79
C VAL A 523 -52.49 -23.32 -15.96
N GLU A 524 -52.96 -23.40 -17.20
CA GLU A 524 -52.15 -23.21 -18.41
C GLU A 524 -51.73 -21.74 -18.61
N GLU A 525 -52.49 -20.77 -18.07
CA GLU A 525 -52.13 -19.35 -18.10
C GLU A 525 -51.16 -18.89 -16.98
N LEU A 526 -50.81 -19.77 -16.04
CA LEU A 526 -49.89 -19.45 -14.94
C LEU A 526 -48.43 -19.53 -15.39
N LYS A 527 -47.72 -18.41 -15.36
CA LYS A 527 -46.26 -18.37 -15.53
C LYS A 527 -45.58 -18.52 -14.16
N GLU A 528 -44.73 -19.54 -14.02
CA GLU A 528 -44.11 -19.94 -12.74
C GLU A 528 -43.28 -18.83 -12.08
N ASP A 529 -42.72 -17.90 -12.86
CA ASP A 529 -41.77 -16.91 -12.34
C ASP A 529 -42.43 -15.60 -11.86
N SER A 530 -43.72 -15.38 -12.15
CA SER A 530 -44.42 -14.12 -11.88
C SER A 530 -45.70 -14.24 -11.05
N THR A 531 -46.05 -15.46 -10.61
CA THR A 531 -47.32 -15.71 -9.90
C THR A 531 -47.11 -15.72 -8.38
N PRO A 532 -47.85 -14.91 -7.60
CA PRO A 532 -47.77 -14.92 -6.14
C PRO A 532 -48.03 -16.32 -5.53
N PRO A 533 -47.25 -16.77 -4.53
CA PRO A 533 -47.39 -18.08 -3.91
C PRO A 533 -48.79 -18.39 -3.35
N ALA A 534 -49.53 -17.36 -2.93
CA ALA A 534 -50.91 -17.51 -2.44
C ALA A 534 -51.88 -17.98 -3.53
N ILE A 535 -51.68 -17.54 -4.77
CA ILE A 535 -52.52 -17.93 -5.92
C ILE A 535 -52.20 -19.36 -6.33
N ILE A 536 -50.92 -19.72 -6.36
CA ILE A 536 -50.47 -21.10 -6.62
C ILE A 536 -51.05 -22.06 -5.56
N ASN A 537 -50.96 -21.71 -4.27
CA ASN A 537 -51.53 -22.51 -3.19
C ASN A 537 -53.06 -22.64 -3.28
N PHE A 538 -53.76 -21.57 -3.66
CA PHE A 538 -55.21 -21.62 -3.86
C PHE A 538 -55.61 -22.56 -5.00
N VAL A 539 -54.88 -22.54 -6.12
CA VAL A 539 -55.12 -23.43 -7.26
C VAL A 539 -54.82 -24.90 -6.89
N LEU A 540 -53.76 -25.15 -6.13
CA LEU A 540 -53.44 -26.49 -5.60
C LEU A 540 -54.51 -26.99 -4.62
N LEU A 541 -55.04 -26.12 -3.76
CA LEU A 541 -56.15 -26.45 -2.86
C LEU A 541 -57.40 -26.85 -3.66
N CYS A 542 -57.74 -26.11 -4.71
CA CYS A 542 -58.89 -26.41 -5.58
C CYS A 542 -58.72 -27.75 -6.30
N LYS A 543 -57.52 -28.08 -6.79
CA LYS A 543 -57.21 -29.41 -7.35
C LYS A 543 -57.40 -30.53 -6.31
N GLY A 544 -56.97 -30.31 -5.07
CA GLY A 544 -57.11 -31.29 -3.99
C GLY A 544 -58.56 -31.50 -3.52
N LEU A 545 -59.41 -30.48 -3.61
CA LEU A 545 -60.85 -30.59 -3.33
C LEU A 545 -61.59 -31.33 -4.43
N LEU A 546 -61.29 -31.05 -5.71
CA LEU A 546 -61.85 -31.76 -6.85
C LEU A 546 -61.52 -33.25 -6.85
N LYS A 547 -60.28 -33.60 -6.48
CA LYS A 547 -59.86 -35.01 -6.37
C LYS A 547 -60.70 -35.76 -5.35
N ARG A 548 -60.85 -35.20 -4.14
CA ARG A 548 -61.69 -35.78 -3.07
C ARG A 548 -63.16 -35.88 -3.47
N PHE A 549 -63.70 -34.84 -4.11
CA PHE A 549 -65.09 -34.85 -4.56
C PHE A 549 -65.36 -35.96 -5.58
N ASN A 550 -64.44 -36.22 -6.51
CA ASN A 550 -64.56 -37.33 -7.47
C ASN A 550 -64.42 -38.70 -6.80
N GLU A 551 -63.50 -38.87 -5.84
CA GLU A 551 -63.34 -40.10 -5.06
C GLU A 551 -64.61 -40.43 -4.25
N GLU A 552 -65.23 -39.43 -3.63
CA GLU A 552 -66.52 -39.58 -2.91
C GLU A 552 -67.69 -39.90 -3.87
N LEU A 553 -67.68 -39.33 -5.08
CA LEU A 553 -68.68 -39.61 -6.11
C LEU A 553 -68.60 -41.05 -6.62
N GLU A 554 -67.38 -41.57 -6.82
CA GLU A 554 -67.15 -42.98 -7.19
C GLU A 554 -67.58 -43.93 -6.07
N GLU A 555 -67.28 -43.62 -4.80
CA GLU A 555 -67.77 -44.39 -3.65
C GLU A 555 -69.30 -44.42 -3.55
N LEU A 556 -69.97 -43.30 -3.83
CA LEU A 556 -71.43 -43.21 -3.82
C LEU A 556 -72.07 -43.96 -5.00
N GLN A 557 -71.45 -43.95 -6.18
CA GLN A 557 -71.91 -44.74 -7.33
C GLN A 557 -71.71 -46.24 -7.10
N ALA A 558 -70.64 -46.65 -6.41
CA ALA A 558 -70.39 -48.03 -6.02
C ALA A 558 -71.37 -48.56 -4.95
N ARG A 559 -72.03 -47.67 -4.19
CA ARG A 559 -73.04 -48.02 -3.16
C ARG A 559 -74.47 -48.08 -3.67
N LYS A 560 -74.72 -47.85 -4.96
CA LYS A 560 -76.08 -48.03 -5.52
C LYS A 560 -76.47 -49.52 -5.47
N PRO A 561 -77.56 -49.91 -4.79
CA PRO A 561 -78.13 -51.24 -5.00
C PRO A 561 -78.55 -51.34 -6.48
N ALA A 562 -78.23 -52.47 -7.12
CA ALA A 562 -78.85 -52.82 -8.39
C ALA A 562 -80.37 -52.81 -8.16
N VAL A 563 -81.09 -52.06 -9.01
CA VAL A 563 -82.55 -52.00 -9.01
C VAL A 563 -83.13 -53.40 -9.17
#